data_AF-Q53SC0-F1
#
_entry.id   AF-Q53SC0-F1
#
_cell.length_a   1.000
_cell.length_b   1.000
_cell.length_c   1.000
_cell.angle_alpha   90.00
_cell.angle_beta   90.00
_cell.angle_gamma   90.00
#
_symmetry.space_group_name_H-M   'P 1'
#
loop_
_entity.id
_entity.type
_entity.pdbx_description
1 polymer ?
#
loop_
_entity_poly.entity_id
_entity_poly.type
_entity_poly.pdbx_seq_one_letter_code
_entity_poly.pdbx_strand_id
1 'polypeptide(L)' 'MAANMYRVGDYVYFENSSSNPYLIRRIEELNKTASGNVEAKVVCFYRRRDISNTLIMLADKHA' A
#
# COMPACT_ATOMS: atom_id res chain seq x y z
N MET A 1 9.43 -8.33 -24.54
CA MET A 1 9.92 -8.35 -23.14
C MET A 1 8.92 -7.56 -22.32
N ALA A 2 8.13 -8.18 -21.46
CA ALA A 2 7.16 -7.45 -20.65
C ALA A 2 7.93 -6.53 -19.70
N ALA A 3 7.76 -5.21 -19.85
CA ALA A 3 8.34 -4.25 -18.93
C ALA A 3 7.80 -4.52 -17.52
N ASN A 4 8.67 -4.48 -16.50
CA ASN A 4 8.22 -4.53 -15.10
C ASN A 4 7.20 -3.42 -14.87
N MET A 5 5.95 -3.81 -14.65
CA MET A 5 4.78 -2.92 -14.61
C MET A 5 4.74 -2.03 -13.36
N TYR A 6 5.53 -2.37 -12.34
CA TYR A 6 5.60 -1.66 -11.07
C TYR A 6 7.04 -1.28 -10.72
N ARG A 7 7.20 -0.14 -10.06
CA ARG A 7 8.47 0.43 -9.63
C ARG A 7 8.39 0.95 -8.20
N VAL A 8 9.55 1.09 -7.56
CA VAL A 8 9.66 1.81 -6.28
C VAL A 8 9.15 3.23 -6.47
N GLY A 9 8.31 3.69 -5.54
CA GLY A 9 7.61 4.97 -5.60
C GLY A 9 6.18 4.88 -6.14
N ASP A 10 5.81 3.80 -6.83
CA ASP A 10 4.46 3.65 -7.38
C ASP A 10 3.43 3.46 -6.26
N TYR A 11 2.26 4.07 -6.47
CA TYR A 11 1.06 3.82 -5.69
C TYR A 11 0.24 2.72 -6.36
N VAL A 12 -0.11 1.70 -5.59
CA VAL A 12 -0.75 0.49 -6.10
C VAL A 12 -1.98 0.12 -5.29
N TYR A 13 -2.93 -0.53 -5.96
CA TYR A 13 -4.15 -1.06 -5.36
C TYR A 13 -3.95 -2.51 -4.95
N PHE A 14 -4.17 -2.78 -3.67
CA PHE A 14 -4.16 -4.12 -3.10
C PHE A 14 -5.59 -4.61 -2.94
N GLU A 15 -5.82 -5.86 -3.31
CA GLU A 15 -7.06 -6.56 -3.00
C GLU A 15 -7.30 -6.55 -1.48
N ASN A 16 -8.55 -6.28 -1.11
CA ASN A 16 -9.07 -6.49 0.23
C ASN A 16 -10.12 -7.61 0.14
N SER A 17 -10.74 -7.98 1.26
CA SER A 17 -11.97 -8.77 1.26
C SER A 17 -12.95 -8.25 0.18
N SER A 18 -13.62 -9.19 -0.51
CA SER A 18 -14.36 -8.96 -1.76
C SER A 18 -15.43 -7.87 -1.71
N SER A 19 -15.92 -7.52 -0.51
CA SER A 19 -16.92 -6.47 -0.30
C SER A 19 -16.34 -5.11 0.09
N ASN A 20 -15.02 -5.00 0.23
CA ASN A 20 -14.35 -3.78 0.65
C ASN A 20 -13.56 -3.14 -0.50
N PRO A 21 -13.47 -1.79 -0.56
CA PRO A 21 -12.71 -1.15 -1.62
C PRO A 21 -11.20 -1.34 -1.41
N TYR A 22 -10.44 -1.40 -2.51
CA TYR A 22 -9.00 -1.70 -2.56
C TYR A 22 -8.13 -0.86 -1.63
N LEU A 23 -7.16 -1.48 -0.97
CA LEU A 23 -6.20 -0.77 -0.13
C LEU A 23 -5.19 -0.02 -1.02
N ILE A 24 -4.77 1.16 -0.60
CA ILE A 24 -3.74 1.94 -1.30
C ILE A 24 -2.43 1.72 -0.57
N ARG A 25 -1.38 1.40 -1.32
CA ARG A 25 -0.04 1.24 -0.77
C ARG A 25 0.98 1.88 -1.71
N ARG A 26 2.11 2.34 -1.15
CA ARG A 26 3.26 2.82 -1.92
C ARG A 26 4.39 1.81 -1.84
N ILE A 27 5.01 1.48 -2.97
CA ILE A 27 6.15 0.56 -3.03
C ILE A 27 7.41 1.28 -2.56
N GLU A 28 8.03 0.79 -1.49
CA GLU A 28 9.33 1.26 -1.00
C GLU A 28 10.47 0.35 -1.45
N GLU A 29 10.18 -0.94 -1.62
CA GLU A 29 11.15 -1.93 -2.08
C GLU A 29 10.44 -2.97 -2.93
N LEU A 30 11.08 -3.42 -4.01
CA LEU A 30 10.57 -4.44 -4.90
C LEU A 30 11.66 -5.47 -5.15
N ASN A 31 11.46 -6.68 -4.64
CA ASN A 31 12.42 -7.77 -4.73
C ASN A 31 11.86 -8.90 -5.59
N LYS A 32 12.71 -9.45 -6.45
CA LYS A 32 12.40 -10.68 -7.19
C LYS A 32 13.24 -11.82 -6.61
N THR A 33 12.57 -12.83 -6.07
CA THR A 33 13.24 -14.01 -5.51
C THR A 33 13.90 -14.83 -6.62
N ALA A 34 14.85 -15.69 -6.26
CA ALA A 34 15.49 -16.61 -7.21
C ALA A 34 14.49 -17.58 -7.86
N SER A 35 13.40 -17.93 -7.16
CA SER A 35 12.28 -18.72 -7.70
C SER A 35 11.40 -17.94 -8.69
N GLY A 36 11.61 -16.64 -8.82
CA GLY A 36 10.88 -15.76 -9.74
C GLY A 36 9.66 -15.06 -9.14
N ASN A 37 9.36 -15.27 -7.85
CA ASN A 37 8.29 -14.56 -7.15
C ASN A 37 8.68 -13.09 -6.97
N VAL A 38 7.69 -12.21 -6.94
CA VAL A 38 7.88 -10.78 -6.68
C VAL A 38 7.29 -10.43 -5.34
N GLU A 39 8.11 -9.83 -4.48
CA GLU A 39 7.75 -9.38 -3.15
C GLU A 39 7.91 -7.86 -3.08
N ALA A 40 6.95 -7.18 -2.48
CA ALA A 40 6.97 -5.72 -2.33
C ALA A 40 6.91 -5.35 -0.85
N LYS A 41 7.89 -4.56 -0.40
CA LYS A 41 7.79 -3.83 0.87
C LYS A 41 7.08 -2.52 0.59
N VAL A 42 6.07 -2.23 1.40
CA VAL A 42 5.12 -1.17 1.08
C VAL A 42 4.77 -0.33 2.29
N VAL A 43 4.55 0.96 2.07
CA VAL A 43 3.92 1.86 3.04
C VAL A 43 2.41 1.77 2.87
N CYS A 44 1.70 1.60 3.99
CA CYS A 44 0.24 1.52 4.01
C CYS A 44 -0.39 2.91 4.09
N PHE A 45 -1.35 3.18 3.22
CA PHE A 45 -2.24 4.33 3.34
C PHE A 45 -3.58 3.86 3.89
N TYR A 46 -3.97 4.44 5.02
CA TYR A 46 -5.24 4.15 5.67
C TYR A 46 -6.26 5.22 5.30
N ARG A 47 -7.51 4.80 5.06
CA ARG A 47 -8.61 5.76 4.97
C ARG A 47 -8.94 6.22 6.38
N ARG A 48 -9.50 7.42 6.49
CA ARG A 48 -9.93 7.98 7.78
C ARG A 48 -10.80 7.01 8.59
N ARG A 49 -11.75 6.34 7.95
CA ARG A 49 -12.64 5.35 8.60
C ARG A 49 -11.95 4.08 9.10
N ASP A 50 -10.77 3.76 8.56
CA ASP A 50 -10.00 2.55 8.91
C ASP A 50 -9.05 2.83 10.10
N ILE A 51 -9.01 4.08 10.60
CA ILE A 51 -8.14 4.55 11.68
C ILE A 51 -9.01 4.80 12.93
N SER A 52 -8.48 4.48 14.12
CA SER A 52 -9.15 4.80 15.39
C SER A 52 -9.39 6.30 15.55
N ASN A 53 -10.55 6.69 16.10
CA ASN A 53 -10.90 8.10 16.36
C ASN A 53 -9.81 8.87 17.13
N THR A 54 -9.16 8.23 18.10
CA THR A 54 -8.06 8.84 18.87
C THR A 54 -6.89 9.25 17.97
N LEU A 55 -6.53 8.39 17.01
CA LEU A 55 -5.45 8.66 16.06
C LEU A 55 -5.85 9.70 15.02
N ILE A 56 -7.11 9.71 14.59
CA ILE A 56 -7.63 10.75 13.70
C ILE A 56 -7.51 12.14 14.36
N MET A 57 -7.94 12.27 15.62
CA MET A 57 -7.82 13.54 16.35
C MET A 57 -6.37 14.02 16.46
N LEU A 58 -5.43 13.09 16.69
CA LEU A 58 -4.01 13.42 16.74
C LEU A 58 -3.48 13.84 15.36
N ALA A 59 -3.88 13.14 14.29
CA ALA A 59 -3.48 13.47 12.92
C ALA A 59 -3.99 14.85 12.49
N ASP A 60 -5.26 15.17 12.76
CA ASP A 60 -5.86 16.46 12.43
C ASP A 60 -5.18 17.64 13.15
N LYS A 61 -4.57 17.41 14.32
CA LYS A 61 -3.83 18.45 15.07
C LYS A 61 -2.51 18.86 14.39
N HIS A 62 -1.93 17.96 13.60
CA HIS A 62 -0.64 18.15 12.93
C HIS A 62 -0.78 18.28 11.40
N ALA A 63 -2.00 18.46 10.90
CA ALA A 63 -2.32 18.65 9.49
C ALA A 63 -2.15 20.10 9.02
#